data_AF-A0A7C7DZJ1-F1
#
_entry.id   AF-A0A7C7DZJ1-F1
#
_cell.length_a   1.000
_cell.length_b   1.000
_cell.length_c   1.000
_cell.angle_alpha   90.00
_cell.angle_beta   90.00
_cell.angle_gamma   90.00
#
_symmetry.space_group_name_H-M   'P 1'
#
loop_
_entity.id
_entity.type
_entity.pdbx_description
1 polymer ?
#
loop_
_entity_poly.entity_id
_entity_poly.type
_entity_poly.pdbx_seq_one_letter_code
_entity_poly.pdbx_strand_id
1 'polypeptide(L)'
;EEREAEAFDEKAVKANMEKLKHPGEQKEHVESSACGCPGSRAKMIERKPSAPAYAAYGASQERPVSQLRQWPCQIRLVSPQAPFFEGAHLLVAADCTAYAYANMHGDFMRNRVTIIGCPKLDDADYTEKLAAILAYNDIKSLTVVRMEVPCCGGLANAAKNALIKSGKMIPWNIITISTDGEILDI
;
A
#
# COMPACT_ATOMS: atom_id res chain seq x y z
N GLU A 1 3.06 -4.75 -31.94
CA GLU A 1 2.46 -3.76 -32.85
C GLU A 1 3.00 -2.41 -32.41
N GLU A 2 3.83 -1.79 -33.23
CA GLU A 2 4.25 -0.41 -33.01
C GLU A 2 3.18 0.50 -33.61
N ARG A 3 2.66 1.43 -32.81
CA ARG A 3 1.74 2.47 -33.28
C ARG A 3 2.52 3.76 -33.40
N GLU A 4 2.54 4.34 -34.59
CA GLU A 4 3.09 5.67 -34.81
C GLU A 4 2.28 6.68 -33.97
N ALA A 5 2.97 7.46 -33.16
CA ALA A 5 2.36 8.54 -32.40
C ALA A 5 2.16 9.75 -33.33
N GLU A 6 1.02 10.42 -33.21
CA GLU A 6 0.79 11.68 -33.90
C GLU A 6 1.84 12.73 -33.50
N ALA A 7 2.22 13.59 -34.45
CA ALA A 7 3.19 14.65 -34.20
C ALA A 7 2.68 15.61 -33.11
N PHE A 8 3.58 16.01 -32.22
CA PHE A 8 3.27 16.89 -31.09
C PHE A 8 2.81 18.27 -31.57
N ASP A 9 1.54 18.60 -31.38
CA ASP A 9 0.98 19.91 -31.72
C ASP A 9 1.09 20.90 -30.54
N GLU A 10 2.17 21.69 -30.56
CA GLU A 10 2.43 22.73 -29.56
C GLU A 10 1.31 23.78 -29.45
N LYS A 11 0.57 24.04 -30.54
CA LYS A 11 -0.52 25.03 -30.54
C LYS A 11 -1.75 24.48 -29.83
N ALA A 12 -2.11 23.22 -30.08
CA ALA A 12 -3.20 22.55 -29.38
C ALA A 12 -2.95 22.49 -27.86
N VAL A 13 -1.70 22.22 -27.47
CA VAL A 13 -1.29 22.18 -26.05
C VAL A 13 -1.40 23.56 -25.39
N LYS A 14 -0.89 24.61 -26.04
CA LYS A 14 -1.01 25.99 -25.51
C LYS A 14 -2.46 26.44 -25.37
N ALA A 15 -3.30 26.20 -26.38
CA ALA A 15 -4.71 26.57 -26.33
C ALA A 15 -5.46 25.85 -25.19
N ASN A 16 -5.13 24.59 -24.91
CA ASN A 16 -5.75 23.85 -23.82
C ASN A 16 -5.26 24.35 -22.44
N MET A 17 -3.98 24.68 -22.31
CA MET A 17 -3.43 25.30 -21.10
C MET A 17 -4.02 26.69 -20.83
N GLU A 18 -4.36 27.46 -21.85
CA GLU A 18 -5.02 28.76 -21.70
C GLU A 18 -6.48 28.62 -21.27
N LYS A 19 -7.21 27.63 -21.81
CA LYS A 19 -8.59 27.31 -21.38
C LYS A 19 -8.66 26.91 -19.90
N LEU A 20 -7.63 26.24 -19.37
CA LEU A 20 -7.56 25.85 -17.96
C LEU A 20 -7.22 27.02 -17.00
N LYS A 21 -6.76 28.17 -17.51
CA LYS A 21 -6.40 29.35 -16.70
C LYS A 21 -7.57 30.28 -16.37
N HIS A 22 -8.75 30.03 -16.92
CA HIS A 22 -9.97 30.81 -16.64
C HIS A 22 -11.05 29.91 -16.01
N PRO A 23 -11.09 29.74 -14.68
CA PRO A 23 -12.11 28.95 -13.99
C PRO A 23 -13.40 29.76 -13.77
N GLY A 24 -13.95 30.34 -14.84
CA GLY A 24 -15.16 31.15 -14.80
C GLY A 24 -16.25 30.55 -15.69
N GLU A 25 -17.36 30.16 -15.04
CA GLU A 25 -18.70 30.07 -15.64
C GLU A 25 -19.03 28.87 -16.54
N GLN A 26 -19.06 27.65 -15.97
CA GLN A 26 -20.15 26.68 -16.21
C GLN A 26 -20.35 25.81 -14.95
N LYS A 27 -21.13 26.33 -13.99
CA LYS A 27 -21.75 25.51 -12.94
C LYS A 27 -23.11 25.05 -13.45
N GLU A 28 -23.14 23.99 -14.25
CA GLU A 28 -24.33 23.17 -14.40
C GLU A 28 -24.10 21.85 -13.67
N HIS A 29 -25.13 21.43 -12.94
CA HIS A 29 -25.19 20.27 -12.07
C HIS A 29 -24.45 19.05 -12.63
N VAL A 30 -23.22 18.83 -12.18
CA VAL A 30 -22.61 17.50 -12.17
C VAL A 30 -22.96 16.94 -10.80
N GLU A 31 -24.01 16.11 -10.76
CA GLU A 31 -24.17 15.12 -9.69
C GLU A 31 -22.81 14.53 -9.35
N SER A 32 -22.53 14.24 -8.09
CA SER A 32 -21.25 13.74 -7.57
C SER A 32 -20.85 12.38 -8.19
N SER A 33 -20.59 12.37 -9.49
CA SER A 33 -20.05 11.28 -10.26
C SER A 33 -18.60 11.18 -9.84
N ALA A 34 -18.36 10.33 -8.85
CA ALA A 34 -17.20 9.50 -8.68
C ALA A 34 -16.12 9.67 -9.79
N CYS A 35 -15.40 10.79 -9.78
CA CYS A 35 -14.43 11.16 -10.82
C CYS A 35 -12.99 10.76 -10.44
N GLY A 36 -12.86 9.90 -9.42
CA GLY A 36 -11.58 9.33 -9.00
C GLY A 36 -11.30 8.02 -9.73
N CYS A 37 -10.04 7.84 -10.18
CA CYS A 37 -9.50 6.55 -10.62
C CYS A 37 -9.91 5.46 -9.62
N PRO A 38 -10.47 4.32 -10.06
CA PRO A 38 -10.81 3.21 -9.16
C PRO A 38 -9.63 2.77 -8.28
N GLY A 39 -8.41 2.94 -8.79
CA GLY A 39 -7.16 2.71 -8.07
C GLY A 39 -7.01 3.49 -6.76
N SER A 40 -7.62 4.68 -6.64
CA SER A 40 -7.51 5.53 -5.45
C SER A 40 -8.73 5.46 -4.53
N ARG A 41 -9.76 4.69 -4.91
CA ARG A 41 -10.98 4.58 -4.10
C ARG A 41 -10.76 3.62 -2.94
N ALA A 42 -10.83 4.13 -1.71
CA ALA A 42 -10.77 3.32 -0.52
C ALA A 42 -11.94 2.32 -0.49
N LYS A 43 -11.61 1.04 -0.38
CA LYS A 43 -12.57 -0.07 -0.32
C LYS A 43 -12.08 -1.11 0.68
N MET A 44 -12.96 -1.54 1.58
CA MET A 44 -12.74 -2.75 2.37
C MET A 44 -13.14 -3.98 1.55
N ILE A 45 -12.32 -5.02 1.59
CA ILE A 45 -12.55 -6.30 0.93
C ILE A 45 -12.95 -7.30 2.01
N GLU A 46 -14.23 -7.66 2.03
CA GLU A 46 -14.72 -8.69 2.93
C GLU A 46 -14.09 -10.04 2.59
N ARG A 47 -13.47 -10.65 3.60
CA ARG A 47 -12.93 -12.01 3.53
C ARG A 47 -13.61 -12.79 4.63
N LYS A 48 -14.12 -13.98 4.31
CA LYS A 48 -14.56 -14.92 5.35
C LYS A 48 -13.35 -15.27 6.21
N PRO A 49 -13.46 -15.25 7.55
CA PRO A 49 -12.40 -15.75 8.42
C PRO A 49 -12.10 -17.18 8.01
N SER A 50 -10.87 -17.45 7.56
CA SER A 50 -10.42 -18.82 7.32
C SER A 50 -9.69 -19.28 8.57
N ALA A 51 -9.94 -20.53 8.98
CA ALA A 51 -9.27 -21.15 10.11
C ALA A 51 -7.74 -21.04 9.95
N PRO A 52 -6.97 -20.98 11.06
CA PRO A 52 -5.52 -20.98 10.99
C PRO A 52 -5.06 -22.18 10.17
N ALA A 53 -4.14 -21.95 9.25
CA ALA A 53 -3.50 -23.00 8.48
C ALA A 53 -2.54 -23.78 9.38
N TYR A 54 -3.08 -24.54 10.34
CA TYR A 54 -2.49 -25.82 10.72
C TYR A 54 -2.88 -26.83 9.64
N ALA A 55 -2.43 -26.58 8.41
CA ALA A 55 -2.53 -27.57 7.37
C ALA A 55 -1.47 -28.62 7.70
N ALA A 56 -1.95 -29.73 8.25
CA ALA A 56 -1.24 -30.98 8.26
C ALA A 56 -0.55 -31.19 6.89
N TYR A 57 0.67 -31.71 6.93
CA TYR A 57 1.33 -32.31 5.77
C TYR A 57 0.37 -33.36 5.16
N GLY A 58 -0.43 -32.95 4.17
CA GLY A 58 -1.57 -33.75 3.74
C GLY A 58 -2.48 -32.98 2.80
N ALA A 59 -2.04 -32.85 1.56
CA ALA A 59 -2.83 -32.68 0.34
C ALA A 59 -4.29 -32.22 0.51
N SER A 60 -4.52 -30.91 0.61
CA SER A 60 -5.64 -30.31 -0.10
C SER A 60 -5.08 -29.50 -1.26
N GLN A 61 -5.43 -29.88 -2.48
CA GLN A 61 -5.14 -29.17 -3.73
C GLN A 61 -5.97 -27.88 -3.84
N GLU A 62 -6.05 -27.11 -2.76
CA GLU A 62 -6.79 -25.85 -2.76
C GLU A 62 -5.89 -24.72 -3.26
N ARG A 63 -6.36 -24.00 -4.28
CA ARG A 63 -5.63 -22.85 -4.81
C ARG A 63 -5.45 -21.81 -3.70
N PRO A 64 -4.25 -21.19 -3.57
CA PRO A 64 -4.04 -20.09 -2.64
C PRO A 64 -5.08 -18.99 -2.86
N VAL A 65 -5.73 -18.56 -1.76
CA VAL A 65 -6.71 -17.49 -1.79
C VAL A 65 -6.09 -16.17 -1.33
N SER A 66 -6.31 -15.10 -2.08
CA SER A 66 -5.81 -13.77 -1.74
C SER A 66 -6.23 -13.36 -0.33
N GLN A 67 -5.26 -12.92 0.46
CA GLN A 67 -5.49 -12.42 1.82
C GLN A 67 -5.63 -10.89 1.91
N LEU A 68 -5.57 -10.15 0.79
CA LEU A 68 -5.74 -8.70 0.79
C LEU A 68 -7.15 -8.30 1.28
N ARG A 69 -7.21 -7.43 2.29
CA ARG A 69 -8.44 -7.00 2.98
C ARG A 69 -8.89 -5.59 2.61
N GLN A 70 -8.11 -4.87 1.82
CA GLN A 70 -8.41 -3.49 1.49
C GLN A 70 -7.79 -3.06 0.16
N TRP A 71 -8.30 -1.96 -0.38
CA TRP A 71 -7.77 -1.30 -1.57
C TRP A 71 -7.88 0.23 -1.41
N PRO A 72 -6.91 1.03 -1.90
CA PRO A 72 -5.61 0.63 -2.43
C PRO A 72 -4.67 0.05 -1.37
N CYS A 73 -3.66 -0.69 -1.80
CA CYS A 73 -2.55 -1.13 -0.95
C CYS A 73 -1.32 -0.21 -1.05
N GLN A 74 -1.18 0.63 -2.07
CA GLN A 74 0.00 1.50 -2.22
C GLN A 74 0.01 2.63 -1.18
N ILE A 75 1.12 2.78 -0.43
CA ILE A 75 1.27 3.80 0.64
C ILE A 75 1.00 5.21 0.12
N ARG A 76 1.45 5.52 -1.11
CA ARG A 76 1.22 6.84 -1.72
C ARG A 76 -0.25 7.13 -2.01
N LEU A 77 -1.03 6.10 -2.33
CA LEU A 77 -2.42 6.24 -2.76
C LEU A 77 -3.41 6.17 -1.61
N VAL A 78 -3.09 5.43 -0.54
CA VAL A 78 -4.02 5.20 0.56
C VAL A 78 -4.27 6.49 1.35
N SER A 79 -5.53 6.73 1.74
CA SER A 79 -5.86 7.84 2.66
C SER A 79 -5.45 7.47 4.09
N PRO A 80 -4.77 8.35 4.85
CA PRO A 80 -4.43 8.08 6.24
C PRO A 80 -5.63 7.79 7.15
N GLN A 81 -6.81 8.32 6.82
CA GLN A 81 -8.06 8.14 7.58
C GLN A 81 -8.96 7.06 6.97
N ALA A 82 -8.42 6.16 6.16
CA ALA A 82 -9.22 5.08 5.58
C ALA A 82 -9.77 4.17 6.69
N PRO A 83 -11.09 3.85 6.68
CA PRO A 83 -11.76 3.22 7.82
C PRO A 83 -11.27 1.81 8.13
N PHE A 84 -10.60 1.14 7.19
CA PHE A 84 -10.03 -0.18 7.42
C PHE A 84 -8.81 -0.17 8.35
N PHE A 85 -8.18 0.98 8.61
CA PHE A 85 -7.06 1.07 9.55
C PHE A 85 -7.51 0.98 11.01
N GLU A 86 -8.75 1.34 11.31
CA GLU A 86 -9.24 1.36 12.68
C GLU A 86 -9.24 -0.04 13.30
N GLY A 87 -8.56 -0.19 14.45
CA GLY A 87 -8.41 -1.48 15.12
C GLY A 87 -7.54 -2.51 14.37
N ALA A 88 -6.80 -2.11 13.34
CA ALA A 88 -6.09 -3.05 12.47
C ALA A 88 -4.74 -3.52 13.03
N HIS A 89 -4.37 -4.75 12.67
CA HIS A 89 -2.97 -5.16 12.59
C HIS A 89 -2.40 -4.67 11.25
N LEU A 90 -1.51 -3.68 11.28
CA LEU A 90 -0.94 -3.05 10.10
C LEU A 90 0.31 -3.80 9.63
N LEU A 91 0.35 -4.13 8.35
CA LEU A 91 1.52 -4.64 7.64
C LEU A 91 2.00 -3.58 6.64
N VAL A 92 3.26 -3.17 6.78
CA VAL A 92 3.97 -2.30 5.84
C VAL A 92 5.02 -3.15 5.14
N ALA A 93 4.87 -3.40 3.84
CA ALA A 93 5.75 -4.30 3.11
C ALA A 93 6.45 -3.61 1.93
N ALA A 94 7.71 -3.96 1.67
CA ALA A 94 8.38 -3.52 0.45
C ALA A 94 7.77 -4.22 -0.78
N ASP A 95 7.61 -3.53 -1.90
CA ASP A 95 6.91 -4.06 -3.08
C ASP A 95 7.44 -5.42 -3.57
N CYS A 96 8.77 -5.59 -3.56
CA CYS A 96 9.43 -6.81 -4.01
C CYS A 96 9.23 -8.01 -3.07
N THR A 97 8.81 -7.81 -1.82
CA THR A 97 8.64 -8.92 -0.85
C THR A 97 7.55 -9.89 -1.28
N ALA A 98 6.48 -9.41 -1.91
CA ALA A 98 5.40 -10.27 -2.42
C ALA A 98 5.83 -11.15 -3.61
N TYR A 99 6.93 -10.78 -4.28
CA TYR A 99 7.48 -11.54 -5.41
C TYR A 99 8.65 -12.42 -4.99
N ALA A 100 9.42 -12.02 -3.99
CA ALA A 100 10.53 -12.81 -3.45
C ALA A 100 10.05 -13.89 -2.47
N TYR A 101 9.10 -13.57 -1.58
CA TYR A 101 8.60 -14.51 -0.57
C TYR A 101 7.29 -15.17 -1.02
N ALA A 102 7.37 -16.45 -1.38
CA ALA A 102 6.27 -17.18 -2.04
C ALA A 102 4.94 -17.17 -1.25
N ASN A 103 5.00 -17.25 0.09
CA ASN A 103 3.80 -17.34 0.94
C ASN A 103 3.40 -16.00 1.59
N MET A 104 3.69 -14.86 0.93
CA MET A 104 3.44 -13.52 1.47
C MET A 104 2.00 -13.31 1.96
N HIS A 105 1.03 -13.80 1.17
CA HIS A 105 -0.38 -13.72 1.53
C HIS A 105 -0.69 -14.52 2.81
N GLY A 106 -0.20 -15.76 2.89
CA GLY A 106 -0.50 -16.68 3.97
C GLY A 106 0.08 -16.25 5.31
N ASP A 107 1.36 -15.89 5.31
CA ASP A 107 2.14 -15.67 6.54
C ASP A 107 2.07 -14.22 7.03
N PHE A 108 2.02 -13.26 6.12
CA PHE A 108 2.08 -11.83 6.47
C PHE A 108 0.75 -11.11 6.29
N MET A 109 0.04 -11.29 5.18
CA MET A 109 -1.16 -10.48 4.88
C MET A 109 -2.42 -10.96 5.60
N ARG A 110 -2.51 -12.25 5.93
CA ARG A 110 -3.67 -12.85 6.58
C ARG A 110 -4.04 -12.09 7.85
N ASN A 111 -5.31 -11.70 7.95
CA ASN A 111 -5.88 -10.94 9.07
C ASN A 111 -5.25 -9.54 9.30
N ARG A 112 -4.44 -9.03 8.37
CA ARG A 112 -3.80 -7.71 8.46
C ARG A 112 -4.28 -6.77 7.37
N VAL A 113 -4.16 -5.49 7.62
CA VAL A 113 -4.26 -4.44 6.61
C VAL A 113 -2.87 -4.25 6.02
N THR A 114 -2.71 -4.54 4.73
CA THR A 114 -1.40 -4.56 4.07
C THR A 114 -1.18 -3.35 3.16
N ILE A 115 -0.30 -2.44 3.53
CA ILE A 115 0.16 -1.37 2.65
C ILE A 115 1.58 -1.63 2.16
N ILE A 116 1.86 -1.27 0.91
CA ILE A 116 3.11 -1.55 0.22
C ILE A 116 3.75 -0.27 -0.34
N GLY A 117 5.07 -0.28 -0.44
CA GLY A 117 5.80 0.75 -1.17
C GLY A 117 7.29 0.48 -1.24
N CYS A 118 7.95 1.10 -2.21
CA CYS A 118 9.40 1.06 -2.40
C CYS A 118 9.98 2.48 -2.35
N PRO A 119 10.64 2.90 -1.25
CA PRO A 119 11.19 4.26 -1.13
C PRO A 119 12.13 4.65 -2.27
N LYS A 120 12.84 3.67 -2.84
CA LYS A 120 13.76 3.88 -3.98
C LYS A 120 13.02 4.19 -5.28
N LEU A 121 11.91 3.51 -5.55
CA LEU A 121 11.15 3.72 -6.80
C LEU A 121 10.24 4.94 -6.70
N ASP A 122 9.75 5.20 -5.50
CA ASP A 122 8.83 6.31 -5.24
C ASP A 122 9.54 7.64 -4.99
N ASP A 123 10.87 7.63 -4.84
CA ASP A 123 11.69 8.77 -4.42
C ASP A 123 11.07 9.52 -3.23
N ALA A 124 10.73 8.75 -2.19
CA ALA A 124 9.92 9.25 -1.09
C ALA A 124 10.32 8.67 0.26
N ASP A 125 10.27 9.52 1.28
CA ASP A 125 10.22 9.12 2.69
C ASP A 125 8.76 9.01 3.14
N TYR A 126 8.36 7.81 3.57
CA TYR A 126 7.00 7.56 4.03
C TYR A 126 6.72 7.97 5.49
N THR A 127 7.72 8.50 6.21
CA THR A 127 7.61 8.83 7.65
C THR A 127 6.35 9.61 7.97
N GLU A 128 6.09 10.71 7.24
CA GLU A 128 4.93 11.58 7.49
C GLU A 128 3.59 10.88 7.23
N LYS A 129 3.52 10.12 6.13
CA LYS A 129 2.31 9.40 5.74
C LYS A 129 1.98 8.30 6.74
N LEU A 130 2.99 7.52 7.15
CA LEU A 130 2.86 6.48 8.15
C LEU A 130 2.52 7.09 9.51
N ALA A 131 3.17 8.18 9.91
CA ALA A 131 2.87 8.87 11.17
C ALA A 131 1.39 9.32 11.22
N ALA A 132 0.88 9.87 10.12
CA ALA A 132 -0.52 10.24 9.99
C ALA A 132 -1.46 9.03 10.12
N ILE A 133 -1.15 7.90 9.46
CA ILE A 133 -1.92 6.65 9.60
C ILE A 133 -1.94 6.19 11.07
N LEU A 134 -0.79 6.18 11.74
CA LEU A 134 -0.69 5.74 13.14
C LEU A 134 -1.42 6.71 14.08
N ALA A 135 -1.34 8.02 13.84
CA ALA A 135 -1.96 9.04 14.68
C ALA A 135 -3.50 8.98 14.60
N TYR A 136 -4.06 8.86 13.39
CA TYR A 136 -5.51 8.94 13.16
C TYR A 136 -6.29 7.66 13.48
N ASN A 137 -5.62 6.53 13.69
CA ASN A 137 -6.28 5.23 13.85
C ASN A 137 -5.72 4.46 15.04
N ASP A 138 -6.52 3.61 15.67
CA ASP A 138 -6.04 2.74 16.76
C ASP A 138 -5.47 1.43 16.22
N ILE A 139 -4.24 1.51 15.72
CA ILE A 139 -3.45 0.36 15.22
C ILE A 139 -3.05 -0.55 16.39
N LYS A 140 -3.39 -1.84 16.28
CA LYS A 140 -3.11 -2.85 17.31
C LYS A 140 -1.68 -3.38 17.27
N SER A 141 -1.09 -3.46 16.08
CA SER A 141 0.33 -3.81 15.91
C SER A 141 0.84 -3.33 14.55
N LEU A 142 2.14 -3.11 14.45
CA LEU A 142 2.81 -2.76 13.19
C LEU A 142 3.86 -3.82 12.84
N THR A 143 3.73 -4.47 11.69
CA THR A 143 4.79 -5.32 11.15
C THR A 143 5.36 -4.70 9.90
N VAL A 144 6.68 -4.62 9.81
CA VAL A 144 7.39 -4.21 8.60
C VAL A 144 8.04 -5.43 7.97
N VAL A 145 7.75 -5.71 6.71
CA VAL A 145 8.45 -6.75 5.94
C VAL A 145 9.30 -6.08 4.88
N ARG A 146 10.61 -6.30 4.94
CA ARG A 146 11.58 -5.65 4.04
C ARG A 146 12.51 -6.68 3.42
N MET A 147 13.14 -6.33 2.30
CA MET A 147 14.25 -7.13 1.77
C MET A 147 15.56 -6.80 2.50
N GLU A 148 16.52 -7.73 2.49
CA GLU A 148 17.87 -7.53 3.06
C GLU A 148 18.64 -6.37 2.40
N VAL A 149 18.35 -6.09 1.13
CA VAL A 149 19.02 -5.05 0.35
C VAL A 149 18.89 -3.65 0.96
N PRO A 150 19.91 -2.79 0.80
CA PRO A 150 19.98 -1.52 1.50
C PRO A 150 18.87 -0.54 1.11
N CYS A 151 18.34 -0.63 -0.11
CA CYS A 151 17.24 0.23 -0.55
C CYS A 151 15.95 0.06 0.28
N CYS A 152 15.76 -1.09 0.92
CA CYS A 152 14.62 -1.34 1.79
C CYS A 152 14.86 -0.86 3.24
N GLY A 153 16.04 -0.33 3.58
CA GLY A 153 16.31 0.27 4.89
C GLY A 153 15.48 1.53 5.14
N GLY A 154 15.21 2.31 4.08
CA GLY A 154 14.36 3.50 4.16
C GLY A 154 12.94 3.21 4.65
N LEU A 155 12.36 2.06 4.29
CA LEU A 155 11.02 1.68 4.71
C LEU A 155 10.95 1.39 6.22
N ALA A 156 11.93 0.65 6.74
CA ALA A 156 12.03 0.37 8.16
C ALA A 156 12.30 1.63 8.98
N ASN A 157 13.18 2.52 8.50
CA ASN A 157 13.45 3.80 9.15
C ASN A 157 12.20 4.69 9.17
N ALA A 158 11.47 4.77 8.05
CA ALA A 158 10.23 5.52 7.97
C ALA A 158 9.18 5.02 8.99
N ALA A 159 9.03 3.70 9.12
CA ALA A 159 8.13 3.10 10.11
C ALA A 159 8.55 3.41 11.56
N LYS A 160 9.85 3.30 11.88
CA LYS A 160 10.39 3.65 13.21
C LYS A 160 10.13 5.13 13.55
N ASN A 161 10.46 6.03 12.62
CA ASN A 161 10.25 7.47 12.80
C ASN A 161 8.77 7.80 12.92
N ALA A 162 7.90 7.12 12.16
CA ALA A 162 6.46 7.27 12.27
C ALA A 162 5.91 6.84 13.64
N LEU A 163 6.38 5.72 14.20
CA LEU A 163 6.02 5.28 15.55
C LEU A 163 6.38 6.35 16.58
N ILE A 164 7.62 6.83 16.56
CA ILE A 164 8.10 7.90 17.45
C ILE A 164 7.23 9.15 17.30
N LYS A 165 7.01 9.59 16.06
CA LYS A 165 6.25 10.81 15.77
C LYS A 165 4.76 10.69 16.14
N SER A 166 4.18 9.51 16.04
CA SER A 166 2.77 9.28 16.40
C SER A 166 2.50 9.41 17.89
N GLY A 167 3.53 9.26 18.73
CA GLY A 167 3.40 9.26 20.19
C GLY A 167 2.62 8.06 20.76
N LYS A 168 2.21 7.09 19.93
CA LYS A 168 1.46 5.91 20.36
C LYS A 168 2.40 4.75 20.70
N MET A 169 2.04 4.02 21.76
CA MET A 169 2.72 2.77 22.15
C MET A 169 2.13 1.59 21.38
N ILE A 170 2.72 1.28 20.22
CA ILE A 170 2.25 0.21 19.33
C ILE A 170 3.28 -0.92 19.32
N PRO A 171 2.92 -2.18 19.62
CA PRO A 171 3.79 -3.33 19.43
C PRO A 171 4.22 -3.43 17.97
N TRP A 172 5.53 -3.56 17.71
CA TRP A 172 6.04 -3.58 16.36
C TRP A 172 7.16 -4.59 16.15
N ASN A 173 7.32 -5.03 14.90
CA ASN A 173 8.37 -5.97 14.49
C ASN A 173 8.88 -5.64 13.08
N ILE A 174 10.15 -5.90 12.81
CA ILE A 174 10.74 -5.90 11.46
C ILE A 174 11.11 -7.32 11.09
N ILE A 175 10.70 -7.75 9.91
CA ILE A 175 11.04 -9.04 9.33
C ILE A 175 11.82 -8.78 8.04
N THR A 176 12.97 -9.44 7.91
CA THR A 176 13.85 -9.26 6.76
C THR A 176 13.80 -10.52 5.89
N ILE A 177 13.56 -10.33 4.59
CA ILE A 177 13.55 -11.38 3.57
C ILE A 177 14.85 -11.29 2.76
N SER A 178 15.54 -12.41 2.58
CA SER A 178 16.72 -12.48 1.73
C SER A 178 16.37 -12.37 0.25
N THR A 179 17.36 -12.12 -0.60
CA THR A 179 17.18 -12.13 -2.07
C THR A 179 16.79 -13.51 -2.62
N ASP A 180 17.06 -14.58 -1.87
CA ASP A 180 16.62 -15.95 -2.17
C ASP A 180 15.20 -16.27 -1.66
N GLY A 181 14.54 -15.32 -0.99
CA GLY A 181 13.16 -15.49 -0.52
C GLY A 181 13.02 -16.16 0.85
N GLU A 182 14.10 -16.21 1.64
CA GLU A 182 14.09 -16.79 2.99
C GLU A 182 13.93 -15.72 4.07
N ILE A 183 13.32 -16.07 5.20
CA ILE A 183 13.27 -15.18 6.37
C ILE A 183 14.62 -15.23 7.08
N LEU A 184 15.22 -14.07 7.31
CA LEU A 184 16.46 -13.95 8.09
C LEU A 184 16.14 -13.77 9.57
N ASP A 185 16.81 -14.54 10.42
CA ASP A 185 16.78 -14.41 11.88
C ASP A 185 17.88 -13.41 12.29
N ILE A 186 17.49 -12.15 12.55
CA ILE A 186 18.39 -11.01 12.80
C ILE A 186 18.01 -10.32 14.11
#